data_AF-A0A660M1N0-F1
#
_entry.id   AF-A0A660M1N0-F1
#
_cell.length_a   1.000
_cell.length_b   1.000
_cell.length_c   1.000
_cell.angle_alpha   90.00
_cell.angle_beta   90.00
_cell.angle_gamma   90.00
#
_symmetry.space_group_name_H-M   'P 1'
#
loop_
_entity.id
_entity.type
_entity.pdbx_description
1 polymer ?
#
loop_
_entity_poly.entity_id
_entity_poly.type
_entity_poly.pdbx_seq_one_letter_code
_entity_poly.pdbx_strand_id
1 'polypeptide(L)'
;MMRMKNIMRTGAVVVVFLTAIIGVVFNSKAALATTSADSTFSQLIREIDCSHTVYSRAVGQVNDVECDVFAPKYDHSVIKDNGYPVIYGVYDAVHTVIDPVTGVHKLAIEFAGRVFVLGVDPELTVNGNAWVLDLSNWPNTHPGDTTLVIERGKTYLGEITSSTRAYGSALQINHAVPFTITIPPRILPSTPPVIPPAVPDVSAAATGIKSGKDLANTGANMWFMVIAALGMIIIAFILLIRNRRGGSHEP
;
A
#
# COMPACT_ATOMS: atom_id res chain seq x y z
N MET A 1 81.40 22.98 64.11
CA MET A 1 81.14 21.71 63.39
C MET A 1 79.74 21.20 63.75
N MET A 2 78.69 21.61 63.02
CA MET A 2 77.33 21.02 62.93
C MET A 2 76.37 22.03 62.27
N ARG A 3 76.51 22.30 60.96
CA ARG A 3 75.50 23.12 60.26
C ARG A 3 75.45 22.92 58.74
N MET A 4 75.71 21.71 58.26
CA MET A 4 75.74 21.45 56.81
C MET A 4 75.18 20.09 56.41
N LYS A 5 74.24 19.53 57.20
CA LYS A 5 73.60 18.24 56.89
C LYS A 5 72.06 18.28 56.77
N ASN A 6 71.40 19.38 57.17
CA ASN A 6 69.93 19.49 57.11
C ASN A 6 69.39 20.26 55.90
N ILE A 7 70.20 21.09 55.22
CA ILE A 7 69.72 21.87 54.06
C ILE A 7 69.57 20.98 52.81
N MET A 8 70.44 19.97 52.65
CA MET A 8 70.39 19.05 51.50
C MET A 8 69.22 18.04 51.58
N ARG A 9 68.68 17.78 52.78
CA ARG A 9 67.57 16.83 52.96
C ARG A 9 66.19 17.49 52.79
N THR A 10 66.08 18.77 53.11
CA THR A 10 64.85 19.56 52.87
C THR A 10 64.73 20.00 51.40
N GLY A 11 65.85 20.27 50.71
CA GLY A 11 65.84 20.59 49.29
C GLY A 11 65.45 19.41 48.39
N ALA A 12 65.89 18.18 48.73
CA ALA A 12 65.55 16.99 47.96
C ALA A 12 64.06 16.59 48.09
N VAL A 13 63.44 16.77 49.27
CA VAL A 13 62.03 16.42 49.48
C VAL A 13 61.08 17.41 48.80
N VAL A 14 61.43 18.70 48.74
CA VAL A 14 60.63 19.74 48.06
C VAL A 14 60.69 19.59 46.53
N VAL A 15 61.84 19.20 45.98
CA VAL A 15 61.98 18.97 44.53
C VAL A 15 61.24 17.70 44.08
N VAL A 16 61.24 16.64 44.90
CA VAL A 16 60.48 15.40 44.60
C VAL A 16 58.96 15.62 44.69
N PHE A 17 58.49 16.43 45.64
CA PHE A 17 57.06 16.79 45.72
C PHE A 17 56.61 17.76 44.62
N LEU A 18 57.43 18.75 44.21
CA LEU A 18 57.07 19.65 43.10
C LEU A 18 57.07 18.94 41.74
N THR A 19 57.97 17.98 41.51
CA THR A 19 58.01 17.19 40.27
C THR A 19 56.87 16.17 40.17
N ALA A 20 56.39 15.64 41.29
CA ALA A 20 55.20 14.78 41.33
C ALA A 20 53.90 15.54 41.01
N ILE A 21 53.77 16.80 41.44
CA ILE A 21 52.55 17.60 41.18
C ILE A 21 52.49 18.10 39.72
N ILE A 22 53.63 18.41 39.10
CA ILE A 22 53.67 18.79 37.67
C ILE A 22 53.38 17.57 36.76
N GLY A 23 53.70 16.35 37.20
CA GLY A 23 53.34 15.12 36.48
C GLY A 23 51.85 14.75 36.53
N VAL A 24 51.10 15.21 37.55
CA VAL A 24 49.66 14.93 37.69
C VAL A 24 48.79 16.03 37.09
N VAL A 25 49.28 17.28 37.00
CA VAL A 25 48.54 18.38 36.37
C VAL A 25 48.65 18.40 34.83
N PHE A 26 49.67 17.76 34.25
CA PHE A 26 49.78 17.60 32.78
C PHE A 26 49.42 16.20 32.26
N ASN A 27 48.95 15.28 33.12
CA ASN A 27 48.38 13.99 32.73
C ASN A 27 46.88 13.85 33.03
N SER A 28 46.19 14.94 33.39
CA SER A 28 44.81 15.07 32.93
C SER A 28 44.83 15.53 31.47
N LYS A 29 45.31 14.64 30.57
CA LYS A 29 44.44 14.38 29.43
C LYS A 29 43.17 13.82 30.07
N ALA A 30 42.27 14.73 30.48
CA ALA A 30 40.91 14.53 30.05
C ALA A 30 41.05 14.03 28.62
N ALA A 31 40.64 12.79 28.39
CA ALA A 31 40.11 12.46 27.09
C ALA A 31 38.91 13.40 26.91
N LEU A 32 39.19 14.69 26.71
CA LEU A 32 38.47 15.53 25.81
C LEU A 32 38.44 14.65 24.58
N ALA A 33 37.28 14.03 24.38
CA ALA A 33 36.95 13.34 23.15
C ALA A 33 37.51 14.25 22.08
N THR A 34 38.62 13.82 21.47
CA THR A 34 39.21 14.52 20.36
C THR A 34 38.04 14.65 19.41
N THR A 35 37.66 15.90 19.17
CA THR A 35 36.60 16.32 18.28
C THR A 35 36.50 15.31 17.16
N SER A 36 35.32 14.71 17.04
CA SER A 36 34.91 13.85 15.93
C SER A 36 35.69 14.25 14.70
N ALA A 37 36.38 13.28 14.09
CA ALA A 37 36.89 13.45 12.74
C ALA A 37 35.80 14.17 11.94
N ASP A 38 36.12 15.35 11.40
CA ASP A 38 35.24 16.06 10.47
C ASP A 38 35.08 15.16 9.24
N SER A 39 34.13 14.23 9.34
CA SER A 39 33.69 13.42 8.23
C SER A 39 33.04 14.38 7.26
N THR A 40 33.73 14.68 6.17
CA THR A 40 33.15 15.33 4.98
C THR A 40 32.17 14.40 4.25
N PHE A 41 31.92 13.19 4.77
CA PHE A 41 30.76 12.42 4.37
C PHE A 41 29.51 13.10 4.92
N SER A 42 28.92 13.95 4.07
CA SER A 42 27.50 14.25 4.15
C SER A 42 26.77 12.90 4.09
N GLN A 43 26.50 12.30 5.25
CA GLN A 43 25.61 11.16 5.34
C GLN A 43 24.24 11.69 4.92
N LEU A 44 23.87 11.45 3.66
CA LEU A 44 22.50 11.59 3.22
C LEU A 44 21.70 10.63 4.09
N ILE A 45 20.97 11.14 5.07
CA ILE A 45 19.92 10.38 5.75
C ILE A 45 18.83 10.21 4.70
N ARG A 46 18.90 9.12 3.92
CA ARG A 46 17.77 8.72 3.10
C ARG A 46 16.68 8.28 4.05
N GLU A 47 15.52 8.90 3.93
CA GLU A 47 14.31 8.36 4.54
C GLU A 47 13.94 7.11 3.75
N ILE A 48 14.10 5.95 4.38
CA ILE A 48 13.79 4.66 3.77
C ILE A 48 12.28 4.44 3.89
N ASP A 49 11.59 4.36 2.75
CA ASP A 49 10.15 4.11 2.73
C ASP A 49 9.87 2.61 2.79
N CYS A 50 9.47 2.14 3.97
CA CYS A 50 9.03 0.77 4.21
C CYS A 50 7.50 0.64 4.29
N SER A 51 6.75 1.64 3.81
CA SER A 51 5.29 1.71 3.97
C SER A 51 4.50 0.99 2.88
N HIS A 52 5.16 0.37 1.89
CA HIS A 52 4.54 -0.38 0.78
C HIS A 52 4.07 -1.78 1.21
N THR A 53 3.32 -1.84 2.32
CA THR A 53 2.78 -3.06 2.96
C THR A 53 1.25 -3.12 2.95
N VAL A 54 0.61 -2.22 2.19
CA VAL A 54 -0.83 -2.15 1.92
C VAL A 54 -1.05 -1.91 0.44
N TYR A 55 -2.12 -2.46 -0.14
CA TYR A 55 -2.27 -2.53 -1.60
C TYR A 55 -2.17 -1.15 -2.27
N SER A 56 -2.86 -0.15 -1.71
CA SER A 56 -2.90 1.22 -2.25
C SER A 56 -1.53 1.91 -2.39
N ARG A 57 -0.55 1.51 -1.57
CA ARG A 57 0.82 2.04 -1.62
C ARG A 57 1.79 1.12 -2.35
N ALA A 58 1.46 -0.16 -2.45
CA ALA A 58 2.32 -1.19 -3.04
C ALA A 58 2.25 -1.26 -4.57
N VAL A 59 1.19 -0.74 -5.19
CA VAL A 59 1.04 -0.77 -6.66
C VAL A 59 2.15 0.06 -7.31
N GLY A 60 2.99 -0.61 -8.09
CA GLY A 60 4.08 0.04 -8.84
C GLY A 60 5.25 0.51 -7.98
N GLN A 61 5.25 0.16 -6.70
CA GLN A 61 6.32 0.49 -5.76
C GLN A 61 6.78 -0.77 -5.03
N VAL A 62 8.05 -0.80 -4.65
CA VAL A 62 8.62 -1.85 -3.82
C VAL A 62 9.20 -1.22 -2.56
N ASN A 63 9.24 -1.97 -1.47
CA ASN A 63 10.01 -1.54 -0.30
C ASN A 63 11.51 -1.50 -0.64
N ASP A 64 12.27 -0.79 0.17
CA ASP A 64 13.72 -0.88 0.12
C ASP A 64 14.22 -2.26 0.59
N VAL A 65 15.41 -2.66 0.15
CA VAL A 65 16.09 -3.89 0.56
C VAL A 65 16.52 -3.87 2.03
N GLU A 66 16.68 -2.69 2.61
CA GLU A 66 16.96 -2.53 4.04
C GLU A 66 15.70 -2.60 4.92
N CYS A 67 14.50 -2.67 4.33
CA CYS A 67 13.26 -2.82 5.08
C CYS A 67 13.10 -4.22 5.69
N ASP A 68 12.40 -4.30 6.82
CA ASP A 68 12.05 -5.58 7.42
C ASP A 68 11.19 -6.44 6.48
N VAL A 69 11.50 -7.74 6.45
CA VAL A 69 10.74 -8.72 5.69
C VAL A 69 9.33 -8.85 6.25
N PHE A 70 8.32 -8.85 5.39
CA PHE A 70 6.93 -9.09 5.80
C PHE A 70 6.26 -10.24 5.04
N ALA A 71 5.35 -10.93 5.73
CA ALA A 71 4.54 -11.99 5.16
C ALA A 71 3.52 -11.43 4.14
N PRO A 72 3.13 -12.18 3.11
CA PRO A 72 2.10 -11.75 2.17
C PRO A 72 0.76 -11.57 2.88
N LYS A 73 -0.09 -10.70 2.33
CA LYS A 73 -1.39 -10.38 2.93
C LYS A 73 -2.47 -10.27 1.87
N TYR A 74 -3.65 -10.76 2.22
CA TYR A 74 -4.89 -10.37 1.55
C TYR A 74 -5.27 -8.94 1.96
N ASP A 75 -5.71 -8.13 1.00
CA ASP A 75 -6.15 -6.76 1.23
C ASP A 75 -7.67 -6.65 1.04
N HIS A 76 -8.16 -6.92 -0.17
CA HIS A 76 -9.59 -6.91 -0.48
C HIS A 76 -9.90 -7.77 -1.72
N SER A 77 -11.19 -7.94 -2.00
CA SER A 77 -11.65 -8.56 -3.25
C SER A 77 -12.88 -7.86 -3.81
N VAL A 78 -13.04 -7.94 -5.13
CA VAL A 78 -14.18 -7.41 -5.86
C VAL A 78 -14.89 -8.56 -6.56
N ILE A 79 -16.14 -8.83 -6.20
CA ILE A 79 -16.93 -9.88 -6.85
C ILE A 79 -17.65 -9.32 -8.07
N LYS A 80 -17.44 -9.92 -9.24
CA LYS A 80 -18.09 -9.49 -10.48
C LYS A 80 -19.49 -10.10 -10.63
N ASP A 81 -20.25 -9.64 -11.61
CA ASP A 81 -21.64 -10.08 -11.86
C ASP A 81 -21.76 -11.55 -12.30
N ASN A 82 -20.69 -12.10 -12.88
CA ASN A 82 -20.60 -13.53 -13.18
C ASN A 82 -20.29 -14.40 -11.96
N GLY A 83 -19.97 -13.80 -10.80
CA GLY A 83 -19.70 -14.50 -9.54
C GLY A 83 -18.22 -14.73 -9.26
N TYR A 84 -17.35 -14.50 -10.24
CA TYR A 84 -15.91 -14.68 -10.07
C TYR A 84 -15.27 -13.44 -9.42
N PRO A 85 -14.33 -13.62 -8.48
CA PRO A 85 -13.66 -12.52 -7.81
C PRO A 85 -12.45 -12.00 -8.59
N VAL A 86 -12.10 -10.74 -8.32
CA VAL A 86 -10.73 -10.22 -8.46
C VAL A 86 -10.19 -10.04 -7.04
N ILE A 87 -9.04 -10.63 -6.75
CA ILE A 87 -8.47 -10.70 -5.41
C ILE A 87 -7.18 -9.89 -5.38
N TYR A 88 -7.07 -9.01 -4.39
CA TYR A 88 -5.96 -8.10 -4.26
C TYR A 88 -5.21 -8.35 -2.95
N GLY A 89 -3.89 -8.20 -3.02
CA GLY A 89 -3.08 -8.23 -1.82
C GLY A 89 -1.68 -7.72 -2.05
N VAL A 90 -0.88 -7.87 -1.01
CA VAL A 90 0.51 -7.44 -1.01
C VAL A 90 1.43 -8.59 -0.65
N TYR A 91 2.67 -8.48 -1.11
CA TYR A 91 3.76 -9.37 -0.78
C TYR A 91 5.07 -8.57 -0.83
N ASP A 92 6.10 -9.12 -0.21
CA ASP A 92 7.42 -8.49 -0.19
C ASP A 92 8.19 -8.85 -1.47
N ALA A 93 8.08 -8.02 -2.51
CA ALA A 93 8.69 -8.33 -3.79
C ALA A 93 10.23 -8.38 -3.72
N VAL A 94 10.84 -7.55 -2.87
CA VAL A 94 12.31 -7.45 -2.76
C VAL A 94 12.89 -8.68 -2.06
N HIS A 95 12.21 -9.17 -1.02
CA HIS A 95 12.69 -10.31 -0.26
C HIS A 95 12.13 -11.65 -0.74
N THR A 96 11.17 -11.67 -1.66
CA THR A 96 10.62 -12.93 -2.17
C THR A 96 11.65 -13.66 -3.04
N VAL A 97 11.88 -14.93 -2.70
CA VAL A 97 12.81 -15.80 -3.41
C VAL A 97 12.30 -16.06 -4.82
N ILE A 98 13.20 -15.94 -5.80
CA ILE A 98 12.93 -16.28 -7.19
C ILE A 98 12.92 -17.80 -7.36
N ASP A 99 11.92 -18.30 -8.09
CA ASP A 99 11.87 -19.69 -8.52
C ASP A 99 12.96 -19.94 -9.58
N PRO A 100 13.88 -20.89 -9.35
CA PRO A 100 14.97 -21.15 -10.29
C PRO A 100 14.49 -21.74 -11.63
N VAL A 101 13.27 -22.29 -11.69
CA VAL A 101 12.69 -22.89 -12.90
C VAL A 101 12.02 -21.82 -13.76
N THR A 102 11.18 -20.96 -13.16
CA THR A 102 10.41 -19.95 -13.90
C THR A 102 11.15 -18.61 -14.02
N GLY A 103 12.13 -18.35 -13.15
CA GLY A 103 12.80 -17.05 -13.05
C GLY A 103 11.93 -15.95 -12.44
N VAL A 104 10.77 -16.30 -11.88
CA VAL A 104 9.80 -15.36 -11.28
C VAL A 104 9.70 -15.58 -9.77
N HIS A 105 9.20 -14.61 -9.01
CA HIS A 105 9.00 -14.73 -7.56
C HIS A 105 8.17 -15.97 -7.20
N LYS A 106 8.61 -16.72 -6.17
CA LYS A 106 7.85 -17.80 -5.56
C LYS A 106 6.66 -17.25 -4.78
N LEU A 107 5.58 -17.00 -5.51
CA LEU A 107 4.28 -16.57 -5.02
C LEU A 107 3.21 -17.46 -5.65
N ALA A 108 2.34 -18.03 -4.82
CA ALA A 108 1.18 -18.76 -5.28
C ALA A 108 -0.02 -18.48 -4.39
N ILE A 109 -1.20 -18.43 -4.99
CA ILE A 109 -2.47 -18.23 -4.30
C ILE A 109 -3.32 -19.46 -4.55
N GLU A 110 -3.75 -20.13 -3.49
CA GLU A 110 -4.81 -21.12 -3.56
C GLU A 110 -6.16 -20.43 -3.37
N PHE A 111 -7.10 -20.71 -4.27
CA PHE A 111 -8.47 -20.27 -4.14
C PHE A 111 -9.43 -21.32 -4.66
N ALA A 112 -10.45 -21.64 -3.84
CA ALA A 112 -11.49 -22.62 -4.18
C ALA A 112 -10.92 -23.98 -4.66
N GLY A 113 -9.81 -24.43 -4.04
CA GLY A 113 -9.16 -25.70 -4.35
C GLY A 113 -8.24 -25.72 -5.57
N ARG A 114 -8.03 -24.57 -6.23
CA ARG A 114 -7.06 -24.41 -7.33
C ARG A 114 -5.91 -23.52 -6.89
N VAL A 115 -4.68 -23.96 -7.14
CA VAL A 115 -3.45 -23.19 -6.89
C VAL A 115 -3.09 -22.43 -8.15
N PHE A 116 -2.88 -21.12 -8.02
CA PHE A 116 -2.44 -20.21 -9.06
C PHE A 116 -0.99 -19.80 -8.77
N VAL A 117 -0.08 -20.06 -9.69
CA VAL A 117 1.36 -19.83 -9.51
C VAL A 117 1.84 -18.70 -10.40
N LEU A 118 2.57 -17.75 -9.81
CA LEU A 118 3.06 -16.58 -10.54
C LEU A 118 4.04 -16.99 -11.65
N GLY A 119 3.80 -16.49 -12.85
CA GLY A 119 4.58 -16.84 -14.05
C GLY A 119 4.12 -18.13 -14.74
N VAL A 120 3.15 -18.86 -14.17
CA VAL A 120 2.51 -20.03 -14.79
C VAL A 120 1.06 -19.71 -15.14
N ASP A 121 0.29 -19.22 -14.17
CA ASP A 121 -1.11 -18.82 -14.37
C ASP A 121 -1.19 -17.34 -14.75
N PRO A 122 -1.72 -16.99 -15.94
CA PRO A 122 -1.82 -15.60 -16.39
C PRO A 122 -2.80 -14.76 -15.56
N GLU A 123 -3.70 -15.40 -14.82
CA GLU A 123 -4.63 -14.73 -13.90
C GLU A 123 -3.90 -14.11 -12.70
N LEU A 124 -2.73 -14.63 -12.32
CA LEU A 124 -1.93 -14.12 -11.21
C LEU A 124 -0.83 -13.18 -11.72
N THR A 125 -0.94 -11.91 -11.35
CA THR A 125 0.00 -10.86 -11.78
C THR A 125 0.53 -10.07 -10.59
N VAL A 126 1.68 -9.43 -10.78
CA VAL A 126 2.31 -8.57 -9.77
C VAL A 126 2.70 -7.22 -10.37
N ASN A 127 2.66 -6.18 -9.54
CA ASN A 127 3.12 -4.84 -9.88
C ASN A 127 3.72 -4.16 -8.64
N GLY A 128 5.05 -4.20 -8.54
CA GLY A 128 5.74 -3.86 -7.30
C GLY A 128 5.44 -4.89 -6.20
N ASN A 129 5.16 -4.41 -4.99
CA ASN A 129 4.73 -5.23 -3.84
C ASN A 129 3.24 -5.64 -3.91
N ALA A 130 2.49 -5.19 -4.92
CA ALA A 130 1.10 -5.58 -5.10
C ALA A 130 0.97 -6.83 -5.97
N TRP A 131 0.05 -7.73 -5.60
CA TRP A 131 -0.37 -8.86 -6.43
C TRP A 131 -1.87 -8.82 -6.68
N VAL A 132 -2.27 -9.36 -7.84
CA VAL A 132 -3.67 -9.45 -8.26
C VAL A 132 -3.92 -10.85 -8.84
N LEU A 133 -4.95 -11.52 -8.32
CA LEU A 133 -5.52 -12.72 -8.93
C LEU A 133 -6.86 -12.36 -9.57
N ASP A 134 -6.88 -12.23 -10.90
CA ASP A 134 -8.07 -11.86 -11.66
C ASP A 134 -8.75 -13.08 -12.27
N LEU A 135 -9.82 -13.55 -11.61
CA LEU A 135 -10.63 -14.66 -12.09
C LEU A 135 -11.87 -14.18 -12.85
N SER A 136 -12.02 -12.88 -13.06
CA SER A 136 -13.25 -12.30 -13.63
C SER A 136 -13.56 -12.81 -15.03
N ASN A 137 -12.56 -13.22 -15.79
CA ASN A 137 -12.75 -13.76 -17.14
C ASN A 137 -12.59 -15.28 -17.22
N TRP A 138 -12.51 -15.97 -16.08
CA TRP A 138 -12.23 -17.40 -16.00
C TRP A 138 -13.10 -18.26 -16.94
N PRO A 139 -14.44 -18.12 -16.97
CA PRO A 139 -15.28 -18.95 -17.84
C PRO A 139 -14.99 -18.81 -19.34
N ASN A 140 -14.39 -17.68 -19.75
CA ASN A 140 -14.07 -17.39 -21.13
C ASN A 140 -12.64 -17.81 -21.50
N THR A 141 -11.68 -17.67 -20.57
CA THR A 141 -10.28 -18.09 -20.80
C THR A 141 -10.08 -19.59 -20.66
N HIS A 142 -10.94 -20.25 -19.86
CA HIS A 142 -10.87 -21.68 -19.58
C HIS A 142 -12.20 -22.38 -19.92
N PRO A 143 -12.62 -22.40 -21.20
CA PRO A 143 -13.91 -22.98 -21.58
C PRO A 143 -13.91 -24.50 -21.32
N GLY A 144 -14.91 -24.97 -20.56
CA GLY A 144 -15.06 -26.38 -20.21
C GLY A 144 -14.20 -26.85 -19.01
N ASP A 145 -13.38 -25.96 -18.43
CA ASP A 145 -12.68 -26.26 -17.20
C ASP A 145 -13.66 -26.24 -16.01
N THR A 146 -13.75 -27.37 -15.31
CA THR A 146 -14.61 -27.57 -14.13
C THR A 146 -13.83 -27.56 -12.81
N THR A 147 -12.52 -27.29 -12.85
CA THR A 147 -11.66 -27.27 -11.67
C THR A 147 -11.95 -26.06 -10.76
N LEU A 148 -12.50 -24.98 -11.31
CA LEU A 148 -12.81 -23.75 -10.57
C LEU A 148 -14.27 -23.35 -10.78
N VAL A 149 -15.15 -23.97 -9.97
CA VAL A 149 -16.58 -23.67 -9.94
C VAL A 149 -16.91 -22.83 -8.72
N ILE A 150 -17.30 -21.58 -8.97
CA ILE A 150 -17.66 -20.61 -7.93
C ILE A 150 -19.18 -20.48 -7.83
N GLU A 151 -19.72 -20.86 -6.69
CA GLU A 151 -21.13 -20.80 -6.34
C GLU A 151 -21.47 -19.50 -5.62
N ARG A 152 -22.61 -18.92 -5.99
CA ARG A 152 -23.19 -17.76 -5.32
C ARG A 152 -23.67 -18.14 -3.92
N GLY A 153 -23.45 -17.28 -2.94
CA GLY A 153 -23.86 -17.49 -1.54
C GLY A 153 -22.93 -18.41 -0.75
N LYS A 154 -21.78 -18.81 -1.30
CA LYS A 154 -20.77 -19.61 -0.61
C LYS A 154 -19.60 -18.76 -0.13
N THR A 155 -18.92 -19.24 0.91
CA THR A 155 -17.64 -18.70 1.36
C THR A 155 -16.54 -19.69 1.00
N TYR A 156 -15.49 -19.18 0.39
CA TYR A 156 -14.32 -19.93 -0.02
C TYR A 156 -13.14 -19.56 0.86
N LEU A 157 -12.41 -20.58 1.32
CA LEU A 157 -11.09 -20.41 1.90
C LEU A 157 -10.09 -20.28 0.75
N GLY A 158 -9.10 -19.40 0.94
CA GLY A 158 -7.90 -19.36 0.13
C GLY A 158 -6.67 -19.26 1.02
N GLU A 159 -5.51 -19.46 0.41
CA GLU A 159 -4.22 -19.38 1.08
C GLU A 159 -3.23 -18.68 0.15
N ILE A 160 -2.42 -17.78 0.72
CA ILE A 160 -1.32 -17.13 0.01
C ILE A 160 -0.03 -17.78 0.49
N THR A 161 0.70 -18.38 -0.43
CA THR A 161 2.00 -18.98 -0.16
C THR A 161 3.09 -18.16 -0.82
N SER A 162 4.14 -17.85 -0.06
CA SER A 162 5.33 -17.22 -0.60
C SER A 162 6.55 -17.68 0.17
N SER A 163 7.73 -17.40 -0.37
CA SER A 163 8.97 -17.71 0.31
C SER A 163 9.89 -16.52 0.29
N THR A 164 10.34 -16.05 1.46
CA THR A 164 11.15 -14.84 1.58
C THR A 164 12.53 -15.14 2.15
N ARG A 165 13.51 -14.32 1.80
CA ARG A 165 14.86 -14.33 2.35
C ARG A 165 15.28 -12.89 2.60
N ALA A 166 15.58 -12.57 3.87
CA ALA A 166 16.07 -11.25 4.24
C ALA A 166 17.43 -10.98 3.57
N TYR A 167 17.71 -9.71 3.28
CA TYR A 167 18.99 -9.31 2.72
C TYR A 167 20.16 -9.73 3.64
N GLY A 168 21.22 -10.30 3.04
CA GLY A 168 22.37 -10.81 3.79
C GLY A 168 22.10 -12.08 4.63
N SER A 169 20.90 -12.65 4.59
CA SER A 169 20.55 -13.87 5.32
C SER A 169 20.57 -15.11 4.41
N ALA A 170 21.04 -16.24 4.95
CA ALA A 170 20.90 -17.54 4.30
C ALA A 170 19.55 -18.22 4.62
N LEU A 171 18.83 -17.75 5.65
CA LEU A 171 17.57 -18.33 6.09
C LEU A 171 16.44 -17.94 5.14
N GLN A 172 15.70 -18.94 4.68
CA GLN A 172 14.48 -18.78 3.91
C GLN A 172 13.27 -19.09 4.80
N ILE A 173 12.27 -18.21 4.75
CA ILE A 173 11.02 -18.34 5.50
C ILE A 173 9.91 -18.62 4.51
N ASN A 174 9.21 -19.74 4.70
CA ASN A 174 8.01 -20.05 3.93
C ASN A 174 6.79 -19.50 4.66
N HIS A 175 5.98 -18.75 3.94
CA HIS A 175 4.72 -18.19 4.41
C HIS A 175 3.55 -18.98 3.84
N ALA A 176 2.52 -19.18 4.66
CA ALA A 176 1.23 -19.71 4.28
C ALA A 176 0.19 -18.91 5.07
N VAL A 177 -0.52 -18.00 4.39
CA VAL A 177 -1.42 -17.03 5.02
C VAL A 177 -2.84 -17.26 4.52
N PRO A 178 -3.77 -17.70 5.38
CA PRO A 178 -5.14 -17.97 4.96
C PRO A 178 -5.93 -16.67 4.79
N PHE A 179 -6.92 -16.70 3.90
CA PHE A 179 -7.93 -15.66 3.74
C PHE A 179 -9.28 -16.29 3.36
N THR A 180 -10.36 -15.52 3.48
CA THR A 180 -11.70 -15.98 3.08
C THR A 180 -12.37 -14.97 2.18
N ILE A 181 -13.17 -15.47 1.24
CA ILE A 181 -13.98 -14.65 0.35
C ILE A 181 -15.40 -15.20 0.33
N THR A 182 -16.37 -14.35 0.67
CA THR A 182 -17.79 -14.66 0.56
C THR A 182 -18.32 -14.14 -0.76
N ILE A 183 -18.85 -15.04 -1.58
CA ILE A 183 -19.52 -14.69 -2.83
C ILE A 183 -20.98 -14.36 -2.49
N PRO A 184 -21.46 -13.14 -2.74
CA PRO A 184 -22.84 -12.78 -2.41
C PRO A 184 -23.83 -13.63 -3.24
N PRO A 185 -25.00 -13.97 -2.68
CA PRO A 185 -26.05 -14.63 -3.42
C PRO A 185 -26.49 -13.76 -4.60
N ARG A 186 -26.95 -14.39 -5.68
CA ARG A 186 -27.54 -13.64 -6.79
C ARG A 186 -28.84 -13.03 -6.28
N ILE A 187 -28.90 -11.71 -6.21
CA ILE A 187 -30.16 -11.00 -6.00
C ILE A 187 -30.91 -11.17 -7.32
N LEU A 188 -31.84 -12.12 -7.36
CA LEU A 188 -32.81 -12.17 -8.45
C LEU A 188 -33.60 -10.85 -8.38
N PRO A 189 -33.92 -10.22 -9.53
CA PRO A 189 -34.95 -9.17 -9.50
C PRO A 189 -36.16 -9.78 -8.81
N SER A 190 -36.71 -9.07 -7.81
CA SER A 190 -37.92 -9.51 -7.12
C SER A 190 -38.93 -9.90 -8.18
N THR A 191 -39.28 -11.17 -8.27
CA THR A 191 -40.35 -11.62 -9.15
C THR A 191 -41.56 -10.75 -8.80
N PRO A 192 -42.09 -9.92 -9.73
CA PRO A 192 -43.30 -9.16 -9.43
C PRO A 192 -44.37 -10.17 -9.02
N PRO A 193 -45.21 -9.84 -8.01
CA PRO A 193 -46.22 -10.77 -7.55
C PRO A 193 -47.05 -11.20 -8.75
N VAL A 194 -47.10 -12.50 -9.00
CA VAL A 194 -47.99 -13.09 -9.99
C VAL A 194 -49.40 -12.78 -9.48
N ILE A 195 -50.04 -11.78 -10.08
CA ILE A 195 -51.45 -11.48 -9.83
C ILE A 195 -52.24 -12.65 -10.46
N PRO A 196 -52.94 -13.50 -9.69
CA PRO A 196 -53.87 -14.46 -10.27
C PRO A 196 -54.96 -13.70 -11.03
N PRO A 197 -55.52 -14.25 -12.13
CA PRO A 197 -56.52 -13.56 -12.92
C PRO A 197 -57.73 -13.21 -12.05
N ALA A 198 -58.04 -11.92 -11.97
CA ALA A 198 -59.12 -11.39 -11.15
C ALA A 198 -60.48 -11.72 -11.77
N VAL A 199 -61.34 -12.34 -10.96
CA VAL A 199 -62.80 -12.30 -11.12
C VAL A 199 -63.24 -10.85 -10.87
N PRO A 200 -64.14 -10.27 -11.69
CA PRO A 200 -64.55 -8.89 -11.50
C PRO A 200 -65.55 -8.80 -10.35
N ASP A 201 -65.17 -8.14 -9.26
CA ASP A 201 -66.18 -7.52 -8.38
C ASP A 201 -65.65 -6.25 -7.69
N VAL A 202 -66.22 -5.15 -8.14
CA VAL A 202 -66.77 -4.00 -7.39
C VAL A 202 -66.03 -3.51 -6.14
N SER A 203 -65.41 -2.35 -6.33
CA SER A 203 -65.19 -1.22 -5.40
C SER A 203 -65.37 -1.44 -3.88
N ALA A 204 -64.27 -1.33 -3.14
CA ALA A 204 -64.26 -0.60 -1.87
C ALA A 204 -62.93 0.14 -1.73
N ALA A 205 -63.03 1.46 -1.57
CA ALA A 205 -61.93 2.38 -1.41
C ALA A 205 -61.12 2.03 -0.14
N ALA A 206 -59.88 1.60 -0.33
CA ALA A 206 -58.86 1.62 0.72
C ALA A 206 -58.02 2.89 0.54
N THR A 207 -58.20 3.80 1.48
CA THR A 207 -57.43 5.00 1.73
C THR A 207 -55.92 4.75 1.64
N GLY A 208 -55.25 5.66 0.94
CA GLY A 208 -53.89 5.48 0.45
C GLY A 208 -52.84 5.33 1.55
N ILE A 209 -52.06 4.27 1.45
CA ILE A 209 -50.70 4.22 1.97
C ILE A 209 -49.79 4.73 0.84
N LYS A 210 -49.36 5.99 0.95
CA LYS A 210 -48.26 6.56 0.15
C LYS A 210 -46.98 5.80 0.50
N SER A 211 -46.69 4.74 -0.24
CA SER A 211 -45.38 4.10 -0.27
C SER A 211 -44.52 4.77 -1.33
N GLY A 212 -43.40 5.34 -0.91
CA GLY A 212 -42.34 5.88 -1.77
C GLY A 212 -42.65 7.25 -2.36
N LYS A 213 -42.00 8.30 -1.84
CA LYS A 213 -41.80 9.53 -2.62
C LYS A 213 -40.93 9.15 -3.82
N ASP A 214 -41.56 9.07 -4.99
CA ASP A 214 -40.84 9.06 -6.26
C ASP A 214 -40.20 10.44 -6.41
N LEU A 215 -38.89 10.51 -6.14
CA LEU A 215 -38.10 11.70 -6.39
C LEU A 215 -37.93 11.80 -7.91
N ALA A 216 -38.76 12.62 -8.55
CA ALA A 216 -38.57 12.95 -9.95
C ALA A 216 -37.12 13.42 -10.15
N ASN A 217 -36.33 12.62 -10.89
CA ASN A 217 -35.01 13.00 -11.36
C ASN A 217 -35.17 14.05 -12.47
N THR A 218 -35.67 15.23 -12.10
CA THR A 218 -35.70 16.41 -12.94
C THR A 218 -34.46 17.25 -12.63
N GLY A 219 -33.29 16.62 -12.69
CA GLY A 219 -32.00 17.28 -12.60
C GLY A 219 -31.39 17.34 -14.00
N ALA A 220 -31.06 18.54 -14.47
CA ALA A 220 -30.24 18.68 -15.67
C ALA A 220 -28.97 17.83 -15.49
N ASN A 221 -28.67 16.96 -16.46
CA ASN A 221 -27.53 16.05 -16.40
C ASN A 221 -26.26 16.86 -16.04
N MET A 222 -25.53 16.40 -15.02
CA MET A 222 -24.37 17.10 -14.44
C MET A 222 -23.36 17.52 -15.52
N TRP A 223 -23.26 16.77 -16.62
CA TRP A 223 -22.44 17.11 -17.78
C TRP A 223 -22.88 18.40 -18.49
N PHE A 224 -24.19 18.68 -18.57
CA PHE A 224 -24.69 19.94 -19.15
C PHE A 224 -24.31 21.15 -18.29
N MET A 225 -24.29 21.02 -16.96
CA MET A 225 -23.86 22.11 -16.08
C MET A 225 -22.37 22.43 -16.29
N VAL A 226 -21.53 21.41 -16.46
CA VAL A 226 -20.09 21.59 -16.77
C VAL A 226 -19.88 22.27 -18.12
N ILE A 227 -20.63 21.84 -19.15
CA ILE A 227 -20.53 22.45 -20.50
C ILE A 227 -21.01 23.91 -20.47
N ALA A 228 -22.11 24.20 -19.77
CA ALA A 228 -22.62 25.56 -19.64
C ALA A 228 -21.61 26.50 -18.94
N ALA A 229 -20.99 26.03 -17.86
CA ALA A 229 -19.97 26.79 -17.14
C ALA A 229 -18.73 27.08 -18.01
N LEU A 230 -18.22 26.06 -18.71
CA LEU A 230 -17.07 26.23 -19.63
C LEU A 230 -17.41 27.17 -20.78
N GLY A 231 -18.62 27.08 -21.35
CA GLY A 231 -19.08 27.97 -22.42
C GLY A 231 -19.12 29.44 -21.98
N MET A 232 -19.62 29.72 -20.77
CA MET A 232 -19.66 31.09 -20.22
C MET A 232 -18.25 31.67 -20.00
N ILE A 233 -17.29 30.86 -19.55
CA ILE A 233 -15.90 31.27 -19.36
C ILE A 233 -15.25 31.63 -20.70
N ILE A 234 -15.48 30.81 -21.74
CA ILE A 234 -14.94 31.05 -23.08
C ILE A 234 -15.51 32.35 -23.66
N ILE A 235 -16.82 32.58 -23.53
CA ILE A 235 -17.48 33.82 -23.99
C ILE A 235 -16.89 35.04 -23.29
N ALA A 236 -16.68 34.97 -21.97
CA ALA A 236 -16.06 36.06 -21.21
C ALA A 236 -14.64 36.37 -21.71
N PHE A 237 -13.84 35.35 -21.99
CA PHE A 237 -12.50 35.53 -22.57
C PHE A 237 -12.53 36.21 -23.95
N ILE A 238 -13.45 35.81 -24.82
CA ILE A 238 -13.62 36.42 -26.15
C ILE A 238 -14.01 37.89 -26.01
N LEU A 239 -14.92 38.22 -25.10
CA LEU A 239 -15.34 39.60 -24.83
C LEU A 239 -14.20 40.45 -24.25
N LEU A 240 -13.40 39.90 -23.34
CA LEU A 240 -12.23 40.61 -22.79
C LEU A 240 -11.17 40.90 -23.85
N ILE A 241 -10.91 39.96 -24.77
CA ILE A 241 -9.97 40.17 -25.88
C ILE A 241 -10.51 41.22 -26.85
N ARG A 242 -11.81 41.20 -27.17
CA ARG A 242 -12.43 42.23 -28.03
C ARG A 242 -12.43 43.61 -27.37
N ASN A 243 -12.70 43.69 -26.07
CA ASN A 243 -12.68 44.96 -25.34
C ASN A 243 -11.27 45.56 -25.25
N ARG A 244 -10.24 44.72 -25.06
CA ARG A 244 -8.83 45.18 -25.12
C ARG A 244 -8.40 45.66 -26.50
N ARG A 245 -8.97 45.15 -27.59
CA ARG A 245 -8.68 45.61 -28.96
C ARG A 245 -9.47 46.86 -29.39
N GLY A 246 -10.54 47.22 -28.69
CA GLY A 246 -11.37 48.40 -29.00
C GLY A 246 -10.97 49.70 -28.28
N GLY A 247 -10.04 49.64 -27.32
CA GLY A 247 -9.63 50.79 -26.51
C GLY A 247 -8.48 51.63 -27.07
N SER A 248 -8.05 51.38 -28.30
CA SER A 248 -7.12 52.28 -29.00
C SER A 248 -7.93 53.10 -29.99
N HIS A 249 -8.27 54.34 -29.63
CA HIS A 249 -8.46 55.52 -30.49
C HIS A 249 -8.74 56.75 -29.59
N GLU A 250 -7.66 57.48 -29.28
CA GLU A 250 -7.46 58.96 -29.28
C GLU A 250 -8.51 59.95 -28.71
N PRO A 251 -8.14 61.20 -28.39
CA PRO A 251 -6.94 61.97 -28.78
C PRO A 251 -5.87 62.16 -27.70
#